data_AF-A0A7V5K3Z5-F1
#
_entry.id   AF-A0A7V5K3Z5-F1
#
_cell.length_a   1.000
_cell.length_b   1.000
_cell.length_c   1.000
_cell.angle_alpha   90.00
_cell.angle_beta   90.00
_cell.angle_gamma   90.00
#
_symmetry.space_group_name_H-M   'P 1'
#
loop_
_entity.id
_entity.type
_entity.pdbx_description
1 polymer ?
#
loop_
_entity_poly.entity_id
_entity_poly.type
_entity_poly.pdbx_seq_one_letter_code
_entity_poly.pdbx_strand_id
1 'polypeptide(L)'
;MKSETLAKTIVNFLESKKAEEITLIDVRKKVDYTDFFVICSSRSTKHAQGICEFISLELEKLGIKPLGIEGLEVGQWIVMDYETVILHIFYEPIRKIYAL
;
A
#
# COMPACT_ATOMS: atom_id res chain seq x y z
N MET A 1 1.51 -1.87 16.89
CA MET A 1 2.09 -3.06 16.21
C MET A 1 3.49 -2.69 15.73
N LYS A 2 4.46 -3.63 15.66
CA LYS A 2 5.80 -3.31 15.11
C LYS A 2 5.74 -3.08 13.60
N SER A 3 6.62 -2.24 13.05
CA SER A 3 6.61 -1.85 11.63
C SER A 3 6.85 -3.03 10.69
N GLU A 4 7.77 -3.96 11.01
CA GLU A 4 7.96 -5.17 10.21
C GLU A 4 6.71 -6.07 10.18
N THR A 5 6.00 -6.15 11.29
CA THR A 5 4.76 -6.94 11.37
C THR A 5 3.67 -6.30 10.53
N LEU A 6 3.53 -4.97 10.59
CA LEU A 6 2.58 -4.23 9.76
C LEU A 6 2.86 -4.37 8.27
N ALA A 7 4.11 -4.21 7.86
CA ALA A 7 4.51 -4.37 6.48
C ALA A 7 4.16 -5.79 5.94
N LYS A 8 4.47 -6.84 6.71
CA LYS A 8 4.13 -8.22 6.34
C LYS A 8 2.62 -8.48 6.32
N THR A 9 1.87 -7.92 7.26
CA THR A 9 0.40 -8.04 7.27
C THR A 9 -0.19 -7.38 6.02
N ILE A 10 0.28 -6.19 5.65
CA ILE A 10 -0.14 -5.50 4.42
C ILE A 10 0.17 -6.36 3.18
N VAL A 11 1.37 -6.93 3.09
CA VAL A 11 1.74 -7.85 1.99
C VAL A 11 0.78 -9.04 1.91
N ASN A 12 0.46 -9.70 3.02
CA ASN A 12 -0.49 -10.82 3.03
C ASN A 12 -1.89 -10.39 2.57
N PHE A 13 -2.35 -9.19 2.96
CA PHE A 13 -3.62 -8.64 2.49
C PHE A 13 -3.62 -8.35 0.99
N LEU A 14 -2.51 -7.81 0.46
CA LEU A 14 -2.33 -7.58 -0.97
C LEU A 14 -2.37 -8.89 -1.77
N GLU A 15 -1.71 -9.94 -1.30
CA GLU A 15 -1.77 -11.28 -1.90
C GLU A 15 -3.21 -11.83 -1.91
N SER A 16 -3.94 -11.68 -0.80
CA SER A 16 -5.34 -12.11 -0.70
C SER A 16 -6.27 -11.40 -1.69
N LYS A 17 -5.90 -10.17 -2.09
CA LYS A 17 -6.60 -9.38 -3.10
C LYS A 17 -6.05 -9.54 -4.50
N LYS A 18 -5.10 -10.46 -4.72
CA LYS A 18 -4.49 -10.70 -6.03
C LYS A 18 -3.89 -9.41 -6.61
N ALA A 19 -3.27 -8.60 -5.76
CA ALA A 19 -2.36 -7.55 -6.21
C ALA A 19 -1.12 -8.17 -6.84
N GLU A 20 -0.51 -7.48 -7.78
CA GLU A 20 0.59 -7.97 -8.60
C GLU A 20 1.88 -7.22 -8.24
N GLU A 21 3.05 -7.80 -8.56
CA GLU A 21 4.36 -7.15 -8.39
C GLU A 21 4.56 -6.49 -7.01
N ILE A 22 4.17 -7.21 -5.95
CA ILE A 22 4.27 -6.74 -4.57
C ILE A 22 5.75 -6.67 -4.19
N THR A 23 6.20 -5.48 -3.82
CA THR A 23 7.58 -5.20 -3.41
C THR A 23 7.58 -4.58 -2.03
N LEU A 24 8.36 -5.16 -1.11
CA LEU A 24 8.59 -4.62 0.23
C LEU A 24 10.02 -4.08 0.31
N ILE A 25 10.17 -2.81 0.67
CA ILE A 25 11.45 -2.09 0.71
C ILE A 25 11.68 -1.56 2.11
N ASP A 26 12.82 -1.92 2.72
CA ASP A 26 13.30 -1.31 3.97
C ASP A 26 14.02 0.01 3.66
N VAL A 27 13.47 1.11 4.15
CA VAL A 27 13.95 2.47 3.86
C VAL A 27 14.54 3.17 5.09
N ARG A 28 14.65 2.50 6.24
CA ARG A 28 15.16 3.06 7.51
C ARG A 28 16.57 3.66 7.44
N LYS A 29 17.36 3.27 6.44
CA LYS A 29 18.73 3.79 6.20
C LYS A 29 18.78 4.84 5.09
N LYS A 30 17.64 5.25 4.56
CA LYS A 30 17.49 6.11 3.38
C LYS A 30 16.62 7.32 3.67
N VAL A 31 15.62 7.17 4.51
CA VAL A 31 14.69 8.22 4.91
C VAL A 31 14.40 8.11 6.41
N ASP A 32 14.07 9.25 7.03
CA ASP A 32 13.83 9.32 8.48
C ASP A 32 12.34 9.36 8.85
N TYR A 33 11.43 9.40 7.87
CA TYR A 33 9.99 9.59 8.10
C TYR A 33 9.16 8.31 8.05
N THR A 34 9.71 7.18 7.59
CA THR A 34 9.02 5.89 7.59
C THR A 34 10.00 4.73 7.56
N ASP A 35 9.57 3.54 7.96
CA ASP A 35 10.44 2.36 8.01
C ASP A 35 10.39 1.54 6.72
N PHE A 36 9.19 1.36 6.15
CA PHE A 36 8.97 0.49 4.99
C PHE A 36 8.11 1.14 3.91
N PHE A 37 8.46 0.87 2.66
CA PHE A 37 7.53 1.01 1.54
C PHE A 37 6.99 -0.35 1.13
N VAL A 38 5.69 -0.42 0.92
CA VAL A 38 5.05 -1.53 0.21
C VAL A 38 4.53 -0.97 -1.11
N ILE A 39 4.88 -1.60 -2.22
CA ILE A 39 4.47 -1.17 -3.56
C ILE A 39 3.79 -2.35 -4.25
N CYS A 40 2.65 -2.14 -4.90
CA CYS A 40 1.99 -3.16 -5.70
C CYS A 40 1.33 -2.59 -6.97
N SER A 41 1.05 -3.50 -7.89
CA SER A 41 0.28 -3.28 -9.11
C SER A 41 -1.16 -3.79 -8.94
N SER A 42 -2.08 -3.13 -9.61
CA SER A 42 -3.48 -3.50 -9.74
C SER A 42 -3.88 -3.53 -11.22
N ARG A 43 -4.76 -4.46 -11.58
CA ARG A 43 -5.25 -4.65 -12.96
C ARG A 43 -6.21 -3.56 -13.48
N SER A 44 -6.74 -2.69 -12.61
CA SER A 44 -7.66 -1.61 -12.97
C SER A 44 -7.79 -0.61 -11.81
N THR A 45 -8.30 0.60 -12.09
CA THR A 45 -8.54 1.61 -11.05
C THR A 45 -9.56 1.14 -9.99
N LYS A 46 -10.61 0.42 -10.41
CA LYS A 46 -11.57 -0.22 -9.48
C LYS A 46 -10.91 -1.27 -8.60
N HIS A 47 -9.96 -2.03 -9.14
CA HIS A 47 -9.19 -3.00 -8.37
C HIS A 47 -8.30 -2.30 -7.34
N ALA A 48 -7.63 -1.19 -7.72
CA ALA A 48 -6.84 -0.38 -6.79
C ALA A 48 -7.70 0.15 -5.62
N GLN A 49 -8.87 0.72 -5.93
CA GLN A 49 -9.83 1.22 -4.94
C GLN A 49 -10.28 0.11 -3.99
N GLY A 50 -10.67 -1.05 -4.53
CA GLY A 50 -11.08 -2.20 -3.72
C GLY A 50 -9.96 -2.77 -2.84
N ILE A 51 -8.69 -2.71 -3.28
CA ILE A 51 -7.54 -3.07 -2.44
C ILE A 51 -7.41 -2.07 -1.29
N CYS A 52 -7.46 -0.77 -1.58
CA CYS A 52 -7.35 0.31 -0.59
C CYS A 52 -8.44 0.20 0.49
N GLU A 53 -9.70 0.10 0.08
CA GLU A 53 -10.84 -0.03 0.99
C GLU A 53 -10.72 -1.28 1.88
N PHE A 54 -10.34 -2.42 1.29
CA PHE A 54 -10.15 -3.64 2.03
C PHE A 54 -9.04 -3.54 3.08
N ILE A 55 -7.88 -3.01 2.70
CA ILE A 55 -6.75 -2.88 3.62
C ILE A 55 -7.11 -1.92 4.76
N SER A 56 -7.76 -0.79 4.44
CA SER A 56 -8.24 0.15 5.44
C SER A 56 -9.19 -0.52 6.43
N LEU A 57 -10.15 -1.30 5.94
CA LEU A 57 -11.13 -2.00 6.78
C LEU A 57 -10.48 -3.08 7.66
N GLU A 58 -9.61 -3.93 7.09
CA GLU A 58 -8.99 -5.02 7.85
C GLU A 58 -7.98 -4.50 8.90
N LEU A 59 -7.25 -3.43 8.59
CA LEU A 59 -6.36 -2.80 9.57
C LEU A 59 -7.15 -2.04 10.65
N GLU A 60 -8.30 -1.43 10.30
CA GLU A 60 -9.16 -0.78 11.30
C GLU A 60 -9.71 -1.77 12.33
N LYS A 61 -10.01 -3.02 11.94
CA LYS A 61 -10.39 -4.10 12.89
C LYS A 61 -9.28 -4.41 13.90
N LEU A 62 -8.02 -4.11 13.56
CA LEU A 62 -6.86 -4.24 14.44
C LEU A 62 -6.56 -2.94 15.20
N GLY A 63 -7.41 -1.93 15.09
CA GLY A 63 -7.24 -0.60 15.71
C GLY A 63 -6.22 0.28 14.99
N ILE A 64 -5.87 -0.02 13.74
CA ILE A 64 -4.87 0.71 12.96
C ILE A 64 -5.56 1.47 11.84
N LYS A 65 -5.42 2.79 11.84
CA LYS A 65 -5.98 3.67 10.82
C LYS A 65 -4.83 4.35 10.06
N PRO A 66 -5.00 4.60 8.75
CA PRO A 66 -4.04 5.42 8.04
C PRO A 66 -4.14 6.87 8.55
N LEU A 67 -2.99 7.57 8.57
CA LEU A 67 -2.92 9.02 8.76
C LEU A 67 -3.57 9.76 7.59
N GLY A 68 -3.42 9.20 6.38
CA GLY A 68 -4.00 9.75 5.17
C GLY A 68 -4.11 8.71 4.07
N ILE A 69 -5.11 8.91 3.20
CA ILE A 69 -5.27 8.19 1.94
C ILE A 69 -5.37 9.22 0.84
N GLU A 70 -4.48 9.13 -0.16
CA GLU A 70 -4.46 10.03 -1.31
C GLU A 70 -4.74 9.26 -2.60
N GLY A 71 -5.38 9.92 -3.59
CA GLY A 71 -5.60 9.37 -4.93
C GLY A 71 -6.72 8.33 -5.06
N LEU A 72 -7.46 8.03 -3.99
CA LEU A 72 -8.54 7.03 -3.96
C LEU A 72 -9.62 7.27 -5.04
N GLU A 73 -10.11 8.50 -5.17
CA GLU A 73 -11.17 8.86 -6.13
C GLU A 73 -10.83 8.48 -7.58
N VAL A 74 -9.56 8.66 -7.97
CA VAL A 74 -9.09 8.36 -9.33
C VAL A 74 -8.65 6.89 -9.45
N GLY A 75 -8.02 6.34 -8.40
CA GLY A 75 -7.58 4.94 -8.36
C GLY A 75 -6.41 4.60 -9.28
N GLN A 76 -5.74 5.59 -9.88
CA GLN A 76 -4.56 5.38 -10.73
C GLN A 76 -3.30 5.14 -9.92
N TRP A 77 -3.15 5.89 -8.84
CA TRP A 77 -2.09 5.74 -7.85
C TRP A 77 -2.69 6.13 -6.51
N ILE A 78 -2.77 5.17 -5.60
CA ILE A 78 -3.25 5.37 -4.25
C ILE A 78 -2.07 5.26 -3.30
N VAL A 79 -1.97 6.21 -2.37
CA VAL A 79 -1.00 6.19 -1.28
C VAL A 79 -1.76 6.08 0.03
N MET A 80 -1.40 5.11 0.86
CA MET A 80 -1.92 4.97 2.22
C MET A 80 -0.75 5.11 3.21
N ASP A 81 -0.83 6.11 4.07
CA ASP A 81 0.20 6.42 5.05
C ASP A 81 -0.19 5.84 6.42
N TYR A 82 0.61 4.91 6.94
CA TYR A 82 0.48 4.34 8.28
C TYR A 82 1.64 4.72 9.20
N GLU A 83 2.24 5.89 8.98
CA GLU A 83 3.40 6.45 9.70
C GLU A 83 4.69 5.63 9.46
N THR A 84 4.70 4.38 9.94
CA THR A 84 5.84 3.47 9.85
C THR A 84 5.87 2.64 8.57
N VAL A 85 4.77 2.59 7.82
CA VAL A 85 4.67 1.90 6.53
C VAL A 85 3.86 2.76 5.55
N ILE A 86 4.42 3.01 4.36
CA ILE A 86 3.68 3.66 3.27
C ILE A 86 3.37 2.64 2.19
N LEU A 87 2.08 2.45 1.91
CA LEU A 87 1.59 1.56 0.86
C LEU A 87 1.27 2.36 -0.41
N HIS A 88 1.88 1.96 -1.52
CA HIS A 88 1.63 2.48 -2.86
C HIS A 88 0.90 1.42 -3.69
N ILE A 89 -0.30 1.74 -4.13
CA ILE A 89 -1.11 0.89 -5.02
C ILE A 89 -1.19 1.57 -6.38
N PHE A 90 -0.54 0.99 -7.39
CA PHE A 90 -0.56 1.52 -8.74
C PHE A 90 -1.54 0.76 -9.62
N TYR A 91 -2.21 1.45 -10.53
CA TYR A 91 -2.78 0.82 -11.72
C TYR A 91 -1.64 0.50 -12.70
N GLU A 92 -1.54 -0.74 -13.18
CA GLU A 92 -0.38 -1.27 -13.92
C GLU A 92 0.14 -0.35 -15.06
N PRO A 93 -0.72 0.24 -15.92
CA PRO A 93 -0.25 1.16 -16.96
C PRO A 93 0.40 2.44 -16.42
N ILE A 94 -0.03 2.91 -15.25
CA ILE A 94 0.53 4.10 -14.59
C ILE A 94 1.86 3.77 -13.94
N ARG A 95 1.99 2.58 -13.34
CA ARG A 95 3.24 2.11 -12.73
C ARG A 95 4.43 2.15 -13.71
N LYS A 96 4.20 1.73 -14.95
CA LYS A 96 5.19 1.75 -16.04
C LYS A 96 5.71 3.15 -16.38
N ILE A 97 4.88 4.18 -16.24
CA ILE A 97 5.27 5.58 -16.50
C ILE A 97 6.33 6.02 -15.48
N TYR A 98 6.20 5.57 -14.24
CA TYR A 98 7.13 5.88 -13.14
C TYR A 98 8.31 4.91 -13.05
N ALA A 99 8.38 3.90 -13.93
CA ALA A 99 9.42 2.85 -13.92
C ALA A 99 9.58 2.13 -12.58
N LEU A 100 8.48 1.93 -11.85
CA LEU A 100 8.41 1.26 -10.55
C LEU A 100 7.84 -0.15 -10.66
#